data_AF-A0A812TS61-F1
#
_entry.id   AF-A0A812TS61-F1
#
_cell.length_a   1.000
_cell.length_b   1.000
_cell.length_c   1.000
_cell.angle_alpha   90.00
_cell.angle_beta   90.00
_cell.angle_gamma   90.00
#
_symmetry.space_group_name_H-M   'P 1'
#
loop_
_entity.id
_entity.type
_entity.pdbx_description
1 polymer ?
#
loop_
_entity_poly.entity_id
_entity_poly.type
_entity_poly.pdbx_seq_one_letter_code
_entity_poly.pdbx_strand_id
1 'polypeptide(L)'
;MDRPVQLSSFANSFLPIHMLPIMPPRGGFSSVTPRTAAVDASGTKIVTCSQPRVGCMQIRYFKNWDASVSLISKIEGGYTVPMQVPASWGCSTSSFDALSAGSMSLASFSAQLEDANATRTWFLRVLGLVFTWLTVYCCFQPIAAAADIVGDCLAYIPCVGEFMEDLLEGMVDTLLCMVSCGVGCSCGLLVIGIVWLFMRPLIGGGLLLVCVVLGICAFAVAHQHKANKDISDQSVQLKEMYDNDSP
;
A
#
# COMPACT_ATOMS: atom_id res chain seq x y z
N MET A 1 7.17 -9.44 23.00
CA MET A 1 8.43 -9.13 23.72
C MET A 1 8.06 -8.27 24.94
N ASP A 2 7.44 -8.85 25.97
CA ASP A 2 6.46 -8.05 26.74
C ASP A 2 6.82 -7.80 28.20
N ARG A 3 8.05 -8.16 28.63
CA ARG A 3 8.51 -7.91 30.00
C ARG A 3 9.76 -7.03 30.04
N PRO A 4 9.71 -5.88 30.73
CA PRO A 4 10.88 -5.03 30.89
C PRO A 4 11.94 -5.74 31.75
N VAL A 5 13.21 -5.52 31.42
CA VAL A 5 14.33 -5.98 32.21
C VAL A 5 14.40 -5.15 33.49
N GLN A 6 14.61 -5.83 34.63
CA GLN A 6 14.89 -5.18 35.89
C GLN A 6 16.35 -4.71 35.90
N LEU A 7 16.53 -3.40 36.02
CA LEU A 7 17.81 -2.70 36.02
C LEU A 7 18.25 -2.29 37.43
N SER A 8 17.49 -2.65 38.47
CA SER A 8 17.79 -2.30 39.85
C SER A 8 19.17 -2.80 40.31
N SER A 9 19.61 -3.97 39.85
CA SER A 9 20.96 -4.49 40.12
C SER A 9 22.07 -3.65 39.48
N PHE A 10 21.76 -2.93 38.40
CA PHE A 10 22.69 -2.06 37.70
C PHE A 10 22.64 -0.62 38.20
N ALA A 11 21.68 -0.25 39.06
CA ALA A 11 21.50 1.11 39.55
C ALA A 11 22.78 1.71 40.17
N ASN A 12 23.60 0.88 40.81
CA ASN A 12 24.88 1.29 41.41
C ASN A 12 25.93 1.74 40.38
N SER A 13 25.78 1.34 39.11
CA SER A 13 26.66 1.79 38.03
C SER A 13 26.27 3.16 37.49
N PHE A 14 25.06 3.64 37.81
CA PHE A 14 24.50 4.90 37.34
C PHE A 14 24.51 5.98 38.44
N LEU A 15 24.28 7.23 38.05
CA LEU A 15 24.03 8.28 39.02
C LEU A 15 22.69 8.07 39.75
N PRO A 16 22.56 8.58 40.99
CA PRO A 16 21.26 8.67 41.65
C PRO A 16 20.32 9.64 40.92
N ILE A 17 19.02 9.30 40.85
CA ILE A 17 18.00 10.13 40.17
C ILE A 17 18.00 11.59 40.66
N HIS A 18 18.20 11.82 41.96
CA HIS A 18 18.16 13.16 42.54
C HIS A 18 19.34 14.05 42.10
N MET A 19 20.41 13.46 41.55
CA MET A 19 21.53 14.19 40.96
C MET A 19 21.32 14.53 39.48
N LEU A 20 20.24 14.02 38.88
CA LEU A 20 19.91 14.36 37.50
C LEU A 20 19.29 15.75 37.40
N PRO A 21 19.57 16.47 36.29
CA PRO A 21 18.96 17.76 36.06
C PRO A 21 17.44 17.61 35.84
N ILE A 22 16.70 18.64 36.24
CA ILE A 22 15.23 18.71 36.05
C ILE A 22 14.89 19.01 34.58
N MET A 23 15.81 19.65 33.85
CA MET A 23 15.66 20.05 32.46
C MET A 23 16.85 19.57 31.63
N PRO A 24 16.65 19.23 30.34
CA PRO A 24 17.74 18.85 29.46
C PRO A 24 18.69 20.04 29.24
N PRO A 25 19.99 19.79 29.02
CA PRO A 25 20.96 20.83 28.69
C PRO A 25 20.59 21.55 27.38
N ARG A 26 20.95 22.84 27.26
CA ARG A 26 20.78 23.61 26.02
C ARG A 26 21.65 22.97 24.92
N GLY A 27 20.99 22.31 23.97
CA GLY A 27 21.65 21.51 22.90
C GLY A 27 21.40 20.00 22.99
N GLY A 28 20.68 19.52 24.02
CA GLY A 28 20.38 18.11 24.19
C GLY A 28 21.55 17.29 24.74
N PHE A 29 21.32 15.99 24.95
CA PHE A 29 22.35 15.08 25.44
C PHE A 29 23.22 14.60 24.26
N SER A 30 24.53 14.87 24.31
CA SER A 30 25.48 14.38 23.31
C SER A 30 25.81 12.89 23.47
N SER A 31 25.72 12.37 24.69
CA SER A 31 25.88 10.95 24.99
C SER A 31 25.13 10.55 26.27
N VAL A 32 24.60 9.33 26.27
CA VAL A 32 23.98 8.70 27.44
C VAL A 32 25.01 7.77 28.06
N THR A 33 25.62 8.21 29.16
CA THR A 33 26.62 7.46 29.91
C THR A 33 26.09 7.19 31.32
N PRO A 34 26.72 6.28 32.08
CA PRO A 34 26.32 6.07 33.47
C PRO A 34 26.46 7.32 34.36
N ARG A 35 27.22 8.34 33.90
CA ARG A 35 27.36 9.64 34.57
C ARG A 35 26.35 10.70 34.13
N THR A 36 25.53 10.42 33.12
CA THR A 36 24.51 11.37 32.62
C THR A 36 23.10 10.79 32.67
N ALA A 37 22.95 9.60 33.25
CA ALA A 37 21.70 8.89 33.39
C ALA A 37 21.60 8.18 34.74
N ALA A 38 20.37 7.93 35.17
CA ALA A 38 20.01 7.17 36.36
C ALA A 38 19.04 6.05 35.99
N VAL A 39 18.99 5.01 36.82
CA VAL A 39 17.89 4.04 36.77
C VAL A 39 16.68 4.65 37.50
N ASP A 40 15.51 4.59 36.87
CA ASP A 40 14.23 5.06 37.43
C ASP A 40 13.88 4.35 38.75
N ALA A 41 13.03 4.96 39.59
CA ALA A 41 12.62 4.40 40.87
C ALA A 41 11.91 3.05 40.70
N SER A 42 11.25 2.83 39.56
CA SER A 42 10.65 1.54 39.19
C SER A 42 11.66 0.45 38.85
N GLY A 43 12.94 0.78 38.65
CA GLY A 43 13.97 -0.15 38.25
C GLY A 43 13.87 -0.62 36.80
N THR A 44 12.93 -0.13 35.99
CA THR A 44 12.66 -0.69 34.65
C THR A 44 13.19 0.16 33.49
N LYS A 45 13.69 1.35 33.78
CA LYS A 45 14.05 2.35 32.75
C LYS A 45 15.33 3.07 33.15
N ILE A 46 16.11 3.47 32.17
CA ILE A 46 17.19 4.44 32.34
C ILE A 46 16.66 5.80 31.91
N VAL A 47 16.83 6.83 32.74
CA VAL A 47 16.34 8.20 32.52
C VAL A 47 17.49 9.20 32.60
N THR A 48 17.44 10.27 31.80
CA THR A 48 18.46 11.33 31.82
C THR A 48 18.05 12.58 32.62
N CYS A 49 16.78 12.68 33.01
CA CYS A 49 16.24 13.77 33.83
C CYS A 49 15.44 13.22 35.01
N SER A 50 15.34 14.01 36.09
CA SER A 50 14.55 13.64 37.27
C SER A 50 13.03 13.76 37.05
N GLN A 51 12.60 14.55 36.08
CA GLN A 51 11.19 14.70 35.68
C GLN A 51 11.03 14.46 34.17
N PRO A 52 9.92 13.85 33.72
CA PRO A 52 9.66 13.66 32.30
C PRO A 52 9.33 15.02 31.65
N ARG A 53 10.23 15.49 30.78
CA ARG A 53 10.06 16.70 29.97
C ARG A 53 10.53 16.44 28.54
N VAL A 54 10.05 17.26 27.61
CA VAL A 54 10.49 17.24 26.21
C VAL A 54 12.01 17.47 26.15
N GLY A 55 12.73 16.59 25.45
CA GLY A 55 14.20 16.59 25.36
C GLY A 55 14.92 15.68 26.36
N CYS A 56 14.22 15.10 27.33
CA CYS A 56 14.76 14.06 28.20
C CYS A 56 14.61 12.67 27.54
N MET A 57 15.63 11.83 27.67
CA MET A 57 15.66 10.49 27.06
C MET A 57 15.32 9.42 28.10
N GLN A 58 14.60 8.38 27.64
CA GLN A 58 14.32 7.20 28.44
C GLN A 58 14.61 5.93 27.63
N ILE A 59 15.34 5.00 28.21
CA ILE A 59 15.70 3.73 27.57
C ILE A 59 15.06 2.59 28.37
N ARG A 60 14.36 1.69 27.68
CA ARG A 60 13.82 0.45 28.25
C ARG A 60 14.38 -0.74 27.50
N TYR A 61 14.86 -1.71 28.25
CA TYR A 61 15.26 -2.99 27.70
C TYR A 61 14.12 -3.99 27.90
N PHE A 62 13.80 -4.73 26.85
CA PHE A 62 12.89 -5.86 26.91
C PHE A 62 13.70 -7.13 26.75
N LYS A 63 13.36 -8.16 27.52
CA LYS A 63 13.95 -9.49 27.33
C LYS A 63 12.89 -10.47 26.86
N ASN A 64 13.32 -11.39 26.02
CA ASN A 64 12.57 -12.60 25.75
C ASN A 64 13.15 -13.75 26.59
N TRP A 65 12.29 -14.61 27.14
CA TRP A 65 12.68 -15.80 27.90
C TRP A 65 12.77 -17.06 27.02
N ASP A 66 12.46 -16.95 25.74
CA ASP A 66 12.66 -18.05 24.80
C ASP A 66 14.13 -18.50 24.84
N ALA A 67 14.32 -19.75 25.23
CA ALA A 67 15.65 -20.36 25.41
C ALA A 67 16.40 -20.56 24.09
N SER A 68 15.71 -20.37 22.96
CA SER A 68 16.26 -20.49 21.61
C SER A 68 15.75 -19.35 20.75
N VAL A 69 16.59 -18.88 19.83
CA VAL A 69 16.32 -17.80 18.90
C VAL A 69 16.77 -18.25 17.52
N SER A 70 15.98 -17.90 16.50
CA SER A 70 16.32 -18.10 15.10
C SER A 70 16.78 -16.77 14.52
N LEU A 71 17.98 -16.73 13.97
CA LEU A 71 18.61 -15.52 13.45
C LEU A 71 19.13 -15.75 12.04
N ILE A 72 18.83 -14.82 11.14
CA ILE A 72 19.46 -14.71 9.82
C ILE A 72 20.28 -13.42 9.83
N SER A 73 21.61 -13.58 9.86
CA SER A 73 22.58 -12.50 9.92
C SER A 73 23.95 -13.00 9.45
N LYS A 74 24.87 -12.09 9.14
CA LYS A 74 26.25 -12.45 8.79
C LYS A 74 27.05 -12.67 10.08
N ILE A 75 27.94 -13.64 10.11
CA ILE A 75 28.84 -13.87 11.24
C ILE A 75 30.23 -13.34 10.89
N GLU A 76 30.75 -12.41 11.69
CA GLU A 76 32.11 -11.88 11.58
C GLU A 76 32.77 -11.84 12.97
N GLY A 77 33.95 -12.46 13.10
CA GLY A 77 34.71 -12.42 14.35
C GLY A 77 34.01 -13.03 15.58
N GLY A 78 33.04 -13.92 15.38
CA GLY A 78 32.27 -14.55 16.46
C GLY A 78 31.04 -13.76 16.92
N TYR A 79 30.76 -12.61 16.31
CA TYR A 79 29.54 -11.82 16.54
C TYR A 79 28.67 -11.79 15.29
N THR A 80 27.38 -11.49 15.47
CA THR A 80 26.42 -11.35 14.37
C THR A 80 26.36 -9.90 13.94
N VAL A 81 26.58 -9.66 12.66
CA VAL A 81 26.53 -8.34 12.04
C VAL A 81 25.51 -8.35 10.90
N PRO A 82 24.74 -7.27 10.70
CA PRO A 82 23.80 -7.18 9.60
C PRO A 82 24.47 -7.50 8.26
N MET A 83 23.84 -8.36 7.46
CA MET A 83 24.36 -8.72 6.13
C MET A 83 24.17 -7.54 5.18
N GLN A 84 25.21 -7.17 4.44
CA GLN A 84 25.08 -6.18 3.37
C GLN A 84 24.42 -6.82 2.15
N VAL A 85 23.23 -6.32 1.80
CA VAL A 85 22.49 -6.68 0.60
C VAL A 85 22.91 -5.72 -0.52
N PRO A 86 23.47 -6.22 -1.63
CA PRO A 86 23.88 -5.37 -2.74
C PRO A 86 22.67 -4.61 -3.30
N ALA A 87 22.94 -3.43 -3.85
CA ALA A 87 21.91 -2.65 -4.53
C ALA A 87 21.26 -3.48 -5.64
N SER A 88 19.93 -3.41 -5.69
CA SER A 88 19.11 -4.07 -6.71
C SER A 88 18.01 -3.11 -7.16
N TRP A 89 17.20 -3.51 -8.15
CA TRP A 89 16.25 -2.61 -8.81
C TRP A 89 15.35 -1.88 -7.80
N GLY A 90 15.48 -0.55 -7.72
CA GLY A 90 14.72 0.31 -6.80
C GLY A 90 15.19 0.33 -5.34
N CYS A 91 16.22 -0.42 -4.98
CA CYS A 91 16.74 -0.52 -3.62
C CYS A 91 18.25 -0.19 -3.59
N SER A 92 18.63 0.79 -2.79
CA SER A 92 20.05 1.05 -2.49
C SER A 92 20.65 -0.11 -1.67
N THR A 93 21.98 -0.15 -1.59
CA THR A 93 22.67 -1.03 -0.65
C THR A 93 22.07 -0.87 0.74
N SER A 94 21.66 -1.98 1.33
CA SER A 94 20.98 -1.99 2.63
C SER A 94 21.50 -3.14 3.47
N SER A 95 21.45 -2.98 4.78
CA SER A 95 21.80 -4.04 5.72
C SER A 95 20.57 -4.81 6.13
N PHE A 96 20.65 -6.14 6.12
CA PHE A 96 19.57 -7.04 6.51
C PHE A 96 19.97 -7.87 7.73
N ASP A 97 19.11 -7.84 8.75
CA ASP A 97 19.10 -8.77 9.86
C ASP A 97 17.65 -9.14 10.21
N ALA A 98 17.42 -10.40 10.57
CA ALA A 98 16.10 -10.85 10.97
C ALA A 98 16.23 -11.81 12.14
N LEU A 99 15.48 -11.53 13.20
CA LEU A 99 15.44 -12.31 14.42
C LEU A 99 13.99 -12.73 14.70
N SER A 100 13.81 -14.02 14.93
CA SER A 100 12.53 -14.59 15.38
C SER A 100 12.73 -15.37 16.67
N ALA A 101 11.71 -15.31 17.52
CA ALA A 101 11.71 -15.97 18.81
C ALA A 101 11.42 -17.47 18.65
N GLY A 102 12.14 -18.30 19.41
CA GLY A 102 12.04 -19.76 19.31
C GLY A 102 12.98 -20.38 18.28
N SER A 103 13.07 -21.71 18.32
CA SER A 103 13.80 -22.50 17.34
C SER A 103 12.90 -22.82 16.14
N MET A 104 13.23 -22.24 15.00
CA MET A 104 12.59 -22.49 13.72
C MET A 104 13.62 -23.12 12.78
N SER A 105 13.15 -23.96 11.85
CA SER A 105 14.01 -24.43 10.79
C SER A 105 14.29 -23.28 9.81
N LEU A 106 15.41 -23.34 9.10
CA LEU A 106 15.75 -22.34 8.08
C LEU A 106 14.64 -22.21 7.02
N ALA A 107 14.02 -23.34 6.65
CA ALA A 107 12.91 -23.37 5.69
C ALA A 107 11.66 -22.65 6.21
N SER A 108 11.26 -22.87 7.47
CA SER A 108 10.08 -22.19 8.02
C SER A 108 10.34 -20.70 8.30
N PHE A 109 11.56 -20.35 8.72
CA PHE A 109 11.90 -18.97 8.99
C PHE A 109 12.02 -18.13 7.71
N SER A 110 12.65 -18.66 6.66
CA SER A 110 12.68 -17.99 5.34
C SER A 110 11.28 -17.84 4.74
N ALA A 111 10.44 -18.87 4.80
CA ALA A 111 9.06 -18.79 4.33
C ALA A 111 8.25 -17.71 5.06
N GLN A 112 8.42 -17.57 6.38
CA GLN A 112 7.76 -16.52 7.16
C GLN A 112 8.18 -15.11 6.72
N LEU A 113 9.47 -14.90 6.43
CA LEU A 113 9.99 -13.61 5.96
C LEU A 113 9.49 -13.31 4.54
N GLU A 114 9.45 -14.31 3.67
CA GLU A 114 8.91 -14.15 2.32
C GLU A 114 7.41 -13.83 2.33
N ASP A 115 6.63 -14.49 3.18
CA ASP A 115 5.19 -14.26 3.31
C ASP A 115 4.85 -12.87 3.87
N ALA A 116 5.61 -12.40 4.87
CA ALA A 116 5.48 -11.03 5.38
C ALA A 116 5.74 -9.99 4.27
N ASN A 117 6.76 -10.22 3.44
CA ASN A 117 7.08 -9.37 2.30
C ASN A 117 6.01 -9.45 1.20
N ALA A 118 5.49 -10.64 0.91
CA ALA A 118 4.43 -10.85 -0.07
C ALA A 118 3.16 -10.10 0.34
N THR A 119 2.75 -10.22 1.61
CA THR A 119 1.58 -9.56 2.17
C THR A 119 1.70 -8.04 2.07
N ARG A 120 2.83 -7.47 2.52
CA ARG A 120 3.08 -6.03 2.41
C ARG A 120 3.02 -5.54 0.97
N THR A 121 3.59 -6.33 0.05
CA THR A 121 3.63 -5.98 -1.38
C THR A 121 2.24 -5.98 -2.00
N TRP A 122 1.42 -7.00 -1.72
CA TRP A 122 0.03 -7.06 -2.21
C TRP A 122 -0.82 -5.93 -1.64
N PHE A 123 -0.66 -5.63 -0.36
CA PHE A 123 -1.34 -4.51 0.28
C PHE A 123 -1.05 -3.18 -0.44
N LEU A 124 0.24 -2.88 -0.70
CA LEU A 124 0.63 -1.66 -1.41
C LEU A 124 0.09 -1.60 -2.84
N ARG A 125 -0.06 -2.74 -3.53
CA ARG A 125 -0.62 -2.79 -4.89
C ARG A 125 -2.12 -2.51 -4.90
N VAL A 126 -2.87 -3.15 -4.02
CA VAL A 126 -4.33 -2.91 -3.91
C VAL A 126 -4.55 -1.45 -3.54
N LEU A 127 -3.79 -0.92 -2.59
CA LEU A 127 -3.86 0.48 -2.20
C LEU A 127 -3.52 1.43 -3.37
N GLY A 128 -2.46 1.14 -4.11
CA GLY A 128 -2.08 1.92 -5.29
C GLY A 128 -3.12 1.88 -6.41
N LEU A 129 -3.78 0.74 -6.62
CA LEU A 129 -4.88 0.61 -7.59
C LEU A 129 -6.08 1.46 -7.20
N VAL A 130 -6.47 1.43 -5.92
CA VAL A 130 -7.56 2.27 -5.40
C VAL A 130 -7.23 3.75 -5.58
N PHE A 131 -6.00 4.18 -5.27
CA PHE A 131 -5.62 5.58 -5.49
C PHE A 131 -5.59 5.97 -6.95
N THR A 132 -5.18 5.07 -7.85
CA THR A 132 -5.20 5.34 -9.29
C THR A 132 -6.63 5.49 -9.79
N TRP A 133 -7.55 4.63 -9.34
CA TRP A 133 -8.97 4.73 -9.65
C TRP A 133 -9.57 6.06 -9.15
N LEU A 134 -9.32 6.42 -7.88
CA LEU A 134 -9.79 7.69 -7.31
C LEU A 134 -9.22 8.89 -8.04
N THR A 135 -7.95 8.84 -8.46
CA THR A 135 -7.33 9.94 -9.23
C THR A 135 -8.06 10.15 -10.55
N VAL A 136 -8.34 9.08 -11.29
CA VAL A 136 -9.07 9.16 -12.57
C VAL A 136 -10.51 9.64 -12.35
N TYR A 137 -11.17 9.18 -11.28
CA TYR A 137 -12.50 9.66 -10.90
C TYR A 137 -12.50 11.18 -10.62
N CYS A 138 -11.55 11.67 -9.82
CA CYS A 138 -11.39 13.10 -9.56
C CYS A 138 -11.09 13.92 -10.82
N CYS A 139 -10.36 13.37 -11.80
CA CYS A 139 -10.14 14.03 -13.09
C CYS A 139 -11.43 14.21 -13.90
N PHE A 140 -12.44 13.35 -13.71
CA PHE A 140 -13.74 13.44 -14.38
C PHE A 140 -14.80 14.21 -13.60
N GLN A 141 -14.53 14.59 -12.35
CA GLN A 141 -15.42 15.43 -11.53
C GLN A 141 -15.90 16.73 -12.23
N PRO A 142 -15.10 17.50 -12.98
CA PRO A 142 -15.62 18.67 -13.68
C PRO A 142 -16.66 18.34 -14.77
N ILE A 143 -16.64 17.10 -15.30
CA ILE A 143 -17.63 16.63 -16.28
C ILE A 143 -18.95 16.29 -15.57
N ALA A 144 -18.88 15.66 -14.39
CA ALA A 144 -20.05 15.41 -13.55
C ALA A 144 -20.75 16.74 -13.19
N ALA A 145 -19.98 17.70 -12.66
CA ALA A 145 -20.51 19.03 -12.31
C ALA A 145 -21.13 19.78 -13.52
N ALA A 146 -20.63 19.55 -14.73
CA ALA A 146 -21.22 20.13 -15.94
C ALA A 146 -22.55 19.46 -16.31
N ALA A 147 -22.70 18.16 -16.05
CA ALA A 147 -23.96 17.44 -16.25
C ALA A 147 -25.03 17.88 -15.24
N ASP A 148 -24.63 18.12 -13.99
CA ASP A 148 -25.53 18.61 -12.93
C ASP A 148 -26.13 19.97 -13.31
N ILE A 149 -25.32 20.91 -13.81
CA ILE A 149 -25.78 22.22 -14.28
C ILE A 149 -26.80 22.09 -15.43
N VAL A 150 -26.65 21.09 -16.29
CA VAL A 150 -27.60 20.82 -17.38
C VAL A 150 -28.87 20.14 -16.85
N GLY A 151 -28.75 19.27 -15.84
CA GLY A 151 -29.86 18.70 -15.08
C GLY A 151 -30.73 19.76 -14.42
N ASP A 152 -30.12 20.71 -13.71
CA ASP A 152 -30.78 21.87 -13.09
C ASP A 152 -31.59 22.70 -14.11
N CYS A 153 -31.08 22.80 -15.35
CA CYS A 153 -31.78 23.50 -16.43
C CYS A 153 -33.00 22.71 -16.95
N LEU A 154 -32.96 21.38 -16.90
CA LEU A 154 -34.07 20.49 -17.29
C LEU A 154 -35.15 20.40 -16.20
N ALA A 155 -34.78 20.61 -14.94
CA ALA A 155 -35.68 20.68 -13.78
C ALA A 155 -36.77 21.77 -13.93
N TYR A 156 -36.49 22.83 -14.70
CA TYR A 156 -37.44 23.91 -14.97
C TYR A 156 -38.66 23.50 -15.84
N ILE A 157 -38.71 22.26 -16.32
CA ILE A 157 -39.85 21.72 -17.08
C ILE A 157 -40.89 21.12 -16.12
N PRO A 158 -42.12 21.68 -16.02
CA PRO A 158 -43.14 21.18 -15.12
C PRO A 158 -43.54 19.73 -15.46
N CYS A 159 -43.80 18.93 -14.41
CA CYS A 159 -44.25 17.53 -14.40
C CYS A 159 -43.23 16.43 -14.80
N VAL A 160 -42.12 16.73 -15.48
CA VAL A 160 -41.15 15.70 -15.95
C VAL A 160 -39.69 16.04 -15.60
N GLY A 161 -39.39 17.30 -15.23
CA GLY A 161 -38.04 17.80 -14.98
C GLY A 161 -37.28 17.04 -13.89
N GLU A 162 -37.84 16.92 -12.68
CA GLU A 162 -37.14 16.28 -11.54
C GLU A 162 -36.82 14.79 -11.79
N PHE A 163 -37.70 14.06 -12.49
CA PHE A 163 -37.41 12.66 -12.84
C PHE A 163 -36.29 12.52 -13.88
N MET A 164 -36.15 13.49 -14.79
CA MET A 164 -35.07 13.49 -15.79
C MET A 164 -33.74 13.94 -15.20
N GLU A 165 -33.76 14.85 -14.23
CA GLU A 165 -32.60 15.27 -13.44
C GLU A 165 -31.99 14.10 -12.67
N ASP A 166 -32.78 13.44 -11.80
CA ASP A 166 -32.33 12.28 -11.01
C ASP A 166 -31.77 11.14 -11.89
N LEU A 167 -32.38 10.95 -13.07
CA LEU A 167 -32.01 9.88 -13.99
C LEU A 167 -30.71 10.24 -14.75
N LEU A 168 -30.50 11.51 -15.11
CA LEU A 168 -29.25 11.98 -15.72
C LEU A 168 -28.09 11.96 -14.73
N GLU A 169 -28.26 12.49 -13.52
CA GLU A 169 -27.22 12.51 -12.49
C GLU A 169 -26.79 11.08 -12.14
N GLY A 170 -27.75 10.20 -11.84
CA GLY A 170 -27.46 8.78 -11.53
C GLY A 170 -26.82 8.01 -12.69
N MET A 171 -27.20 8.30 -13.95
CA MET A 171 -26.56 7.69 -15.12
C MET A 171 -25.13 8.19 -15.33
N VAL A 172 -24.89 9.50 -15.19
CA VAL A 172 -23.55 10.07 -15.38
C VAL A 172 -22.60 9.55 -14.31
N ASP A 173 -23.01 9.53 -13.04
CA ASP A 173 -22.16 9.04 -11.95
C ASP A 173 -21.83 7.55 -12.08
N THR A 174 -22.81 6.72 -12.45
CA THR A 174 -22.56 5.29 -12.66
C THR A 174 -21.63 5.04 -13.86
N LEU A 175 -21.79 5.78 -14.96
CA LEU A 175 -20.91 5.69 -16.12
C LEU A 175 -19.49 6.19 -15.81
N LEU A 176 -19.36 7.30 -15.08
CA LEU A 176 -18.07 7.82 -14.66
C LEU A 176 -17.36 6.87 -13.70
N CYS A 177 -18.08 6.22 -12.79
CA CYS A 177 -17.54 5.18 -11.92
C CYS A 177 -17.02 3.99 -12.74
N MET A 178 -17.79 3.50 -13.71
CA MET A 178 -17.39 2.36 -14.57
C MET A 178 -16.20 2.70 -15.46
N VAL A 179 -16.19 3.87 -16.09
CA VAL A 179 -15.10 4.31 -16.97
C VAL A 179 -13.85 4.60 -16.15
N SER A 180 -13.96 5.28 -15.02
CA SER A 180 -12.81 5.54 -14.13
C SER A 180 -12.23 4.25 -13.57
N CYS A 181 -13.07 3.28 -13.19
CA CYS A 181 -12.61 1.97 -12.74
C CYS A 181 -11.90 1.22 -13.87
N GLY A 182 -12.47 1.18 -15.08
CA GLY A 182 -11.87 0.52 -16.23
C GLY A 182 -10.52 1.12 -16.61
N VAL A 183 -10.46 2.44 -16.78
CA VAL A 183 -9.23 3.16 -17.17
C VAL A 183 -8.19 3.12 -16.04
N GLY A 184 -8.61 3.40 -14.80
CA GLY A 184 -7.73 3.42 -13.63
C GLY A 184 -7.14 2.05 -13.32
N CYS A 185 -7.95 0.99 -13.32
CA CYS A 185 -7.47 -0.37 -13.10
C CYS A 185 -6.59 -0.86 -14.25
N SER A 186 -6.93 -0.55 -15.51
CA SER A 186 -6.09 -0.93 -16.67
C SER A 186 -4.71 -0.29 -16.61
N CYS A 187 -4.66 1.01 -16.30
CA CYS A 187 -3.42 1.76 -16.08
C CYS A 187 -2.59 1.16 -14.93
N GLY A 188 -3.21 0.95 -13.76
CA GLY A 188 -2.51 0.42 -12.60
C GLY A 188 -2.00 -1.02 -12.79
N LEU A 189 -2.79 -1.88 -13.42
CA LEU A 189 -2.38 -3.26 -13.75
C LEU A 189 -1.24 -3.29 -14.77
N LEU A 190 -1.22 -2.37 -15.74
CA LEU A 190 -0.12 -2.25 -16.69
C LEU A 190 1.20 -1.92 -15.98
N VAL A 191 1.18 -0.94 -15.07
CA VAL A 191 2.37 -0.58 -14.27
C VAL A 191 2.83 -1.76 -13.42
N ILE A 192 1.89 -2.44 -12.74
CA ILE A 192 2.20 -3.64 -11.94
C ILE A 192 2.81 -4.74 -12.82
N GLY A 193 2.26 -4.97 -14.01
CA GLY A 193 2.74 -5.95 -14.98
C GLY A 193 4.16 -5.66 -15.48
N ILE A 194 4.45 -4.41 -15.84
CA ILE A 194 5.80 -3.98 -16.25
C ILE A 194 6.80 -4.22 -15.13
N VAL A 195 6.49 -3.81 -13.90
CA VAL A 195 7.38 -4.04 -12.74
C VAL A 195 7.60 -5.54 -12.50
N TRP A 196 6.58 -6.37 -12.70
CA TRP A 196 6.69 -7.83 -12.57
C TRP A 196 7.58 -8.48 -13.61
N LEU A 197 7.63 -7.95 -14.84
CA LEU A 197 8.58 -8.45 -15.85
C LEU A 197 10.03 -8.29 -15.39
N PHE A 198 10.37 -7.14 -14.80
CA PHE A 198 11.74 -6.89 -14.35
C PHE A 198 12.09 -7.66 -13.08
N MET A 199 11.15 -7.79 -12.13
CA MET A 199 11.42 -8.47 -10.86
C MET A 199 11.28 -10.00 -10.92
N ARG A 200 10.37 -10.53 -11.74
CA ARG A 200 10.10 -11.97 -11.90
C ARG A 200 9.69 -12.29 -13.35
N PRO A 201 10.65 -12.33 -14.30
CA PRO A 201 10.36 -12.36 -15.74
C PRO A 201 9.48 -13.54 -16.19
N LEU A 202 9.60 -14.71 -15.55
CA LEU A 202 8.76 -15.88 -15.86
C LEU A 202 7.28 -15.65 -15.53
N ILE A 203 6.98 -15.03 -14.39
CA ILE A 203 5.61 -14.81 -13.93
C ILE A 203 5.03 -13.55 -14.60
N GLY A 204 5.84 -12.49 -14.73
CA GLY A 204 5.45 -11.28 -15.46
C GLY A 204 5.15 -11.55 -16.93
N GLY A 205 5.94 -12.40 -17.59
CA GLY A 205 5.73 -12.77 -19.00
C GLY A 205 4.41 -13.52 -19.21
N GLY A 206 4.09 -14.46 -18.31
CA GLY A 206 2.79 -15.15 -18.33
C GLY A 206 1.61 -14.21 -18.15
N LEU A 207 1.70 -13.27 -17.21
CA LEU A 207 0.63 -12.30 -16.96
C LEU A 207 0.41 -11.36 -18.16
N LEU A 208 1.50 -10.89 -18.79
CA LEU A 208 1.42 -10.02 -19.96
C LEU A 208 0.87 -10.75 -21.19
N LEU A 209 1.26 -12.00 -21.39
CA LEU A 209 0.68 -12.86 -22.42
C LEU A 209 -0.83 -12.96 -22.25
N VAL A 210 -1.32 -13.21 -21.02
CA VAL A 210 -2.75 -13.26 -20.72
C VAL A 210 -3.43 -11.93 -21.02
N CYS A 211 -2.85 -10.79 -20.63
CA CYS A 211 -3.40 -9.46 -20.94
C CYS A 211 -3.49 -9.21 -22.45
N VAL A 212 -2.45 -9.57 -23.21
CA VAL A 212 -2.44 -9.39 -24.68
C VAL A 212 -3.48 -10.30 -25.34
N VAL A 213 -3.58 -11.57 -24.92
CA VAL A 213 -4.58 -12.52 -25.44
C VAL A 213 -5.99 -12.02 -25.13
N LEU A 214 -6.27 -11.58 -23.91
CA LEU A 214 -7.57 -11.01 -23.55
C LEU A 214 -7.87 -9.73 -24.34
N GLY A 215 -6.88 -8.88 -24.56
CA GLY A 215 -7.01 -7.68 -25.39
C GLY A 215 -7.34 -8.00 -26.85
N ILE A 216 -6.67 -8.99 -27.45
CA ILE A 216 -6.94 -9.47 -28.80
C ILE A 216 -8.33 -10.09 -28.89
N CYS A 217 -8.72 -10.91 -27.91
CA CYS A 217 -10.05 -11.52 -27.85
C CYS A 217 -11.14 -10.45 -27.70
N ALA A 218 -10.96 -9.47 -26.83
CA ALA A 218 -11.90 -8.36 -26.66
C ALA A 218 -12.02 -7.52 -27.94
N PHE A 219 -10.91 -7.25 -28.61
CA PHE A 219 -10.90 -6.56 -29.91
C PHE A 219 -11.63 -7.37 -30.98
N ALA A 220 -11.40 -8.68 -31.06
CA ALA A 220 -12.07 -9.57 -32.00
C ALA A 220 -13.58 -9.63 -31.74
N VAL A 221 -14.00 -9.76 -30.47
CA VAL A 221 -15.43 -9.75 -30.09
C VAL A 221 -16.06 -8.39 -30.40
N ALA A 222 -15.40 -7.27 -30.08
CA ALA A 222 -15.89 -5.94 -30.42
C ALA A 222 -16.03 -5.73 -31.94
N HIS A 223 -15.10 -6.27 -32.72
CA HIS A 223 -15.15 -6.23 -34.18
C HIS A 223 -16.30 -7.10 -34.74
N GLN A 224 -16.52 -8.29 -34.18
CA GLN A 224 -17.65 -9.14 -34.55
C GLN A 224 -18.99 -8.52 -34.17
N HIS A 225 -19.08 -7.85 -33.03
CA HIS A 225 -20.30 -7.21 -32.57
C HIS A 225 -20.68 -5.98 -33.42
N LYS A 226 -19.68 -5.23 -33.91
CA LYS A 226 -19.89 -4.17 -34.90
C LYS A 226 -20.38 -4.74 -36.23
N ALA A 227 -19.69 -5.77 -36.76
CA ALA A 227 -20.07 -6.41 -38.02
C ALA A 227 -21.51 -7.00 -37.98
N ASN A 228 -21.91 -7.64 -36.88
CA ASN A 228 -23.28 -8.14 -36.72
C ASN A 228 -24.33 -7.02 -36.63
N LYS A 229 -23.99 -5.88 -36.02
CA LYS A 229 -24.90 -4.74 -35.92
C LYS A 229 -25.14 -4.10 -37.29
N ASP A 230 -24.09 -3.94 -38.08
CA ASP A 230 -24.18 -3.42 -39.45
C ASP A 230 -25.04 -4.34 -40.36
N ILE A 231 -24.89 -5.66 -40.23
CA ILE A 231 -25.72 -6.64 -40.96
C ILE A 231 -27.19 -6.58 -40.51
N SER A 232 -27.44 -6.44 -39.20
CA SER A 232 -28.80 -6.31 -38.65
C SER A 232 -29.49 -5.05 -39.18
N ASP A 233 -28.82 -3.90 -39.12
CA ASP A 233 -29.38 -2.63 -39.60
C ASP A 233 -29.68 -2.68 -41.11
N GLN A 234 -28.81 -3.31 -41.90
CA GLN A 234 -29.03 -3.50 -43.35
C GLN A 234 -30.21 -4.43 -43.65
N SER A 235 -30.43 -5.47 -42.83
CA SER A 235 -31.57 -6.39 -43.00
C SER A 235 -32.91 -5.74 -42.65
N VAL A 236 -32.93 -4.78 -41.71
CA VAL A 236 -34.12 -4.01 -41.35
C VAL A 236 -34.48 -3.02 -42.47
N GLN A 237 -33.49 -2.30 -42.99
CA GLN A 237 -33.66 -1.35 -44.12
C GLN A 237 -34.20 -2.04 -45.38
N LEU A 238 -33.70 -3.24 -45.71
CA LEU A 238 -34.20 -4.03 -46.84
C LEU A 238 -35.67 -4.44 -46.66
N LYS A 239 -36.09 -4.71 -45.43
CA LYS A 239 -37.47 -5.12 -45.11
C LYS A 239 -38.44 -3.94 -45.24
N GLU A 240 -38.05 -2.75 -44.77
CA GLU A 240 -38.84 -1.52 -44.94
C GLU A 240 -38.97 -1.09 -46.41
N MET A 241 -37.95 -1.37 -47.24
CA MET A 241 -38.00 -1.10 -48.68
C MET A 241 -38.97 -2.04 -49.40
N TYR A 242 -39.05 -3.31 -49.00
CA TYR A 242 -39.97 -4.29 -49.60
C TYR A 242 -41.44 -4.06 -49.19
N ASP A 243 -41.68 -3.59 -47.95
CA ASP A 243 -43.03 -3.25 -47.47
C ASP A 243 -43.59 -1.97 -48.12
N ASN A 244 -42.74 -0.99 -48.48
CA ASN A 244 -43.17 0.25 -49.15
C ASN A 244 -43.48 0.10 -50.64
N ASP A 245 -43.05 -1.01 -51.28
CA ASP A 245 -43.26 -1.27 -52.72
C ASP A 245 -44.41 -2.27 -52.98
N SER A 246 -45.10 -2.71 -51.92
CA SER A 246 -46.33 -3.52 -52.05
C SER A 246 -47.56 -2.60 -52.19
N PRO A 247 -48.31 -2.67 -53.31
CA PRO A 247 -49.46 -1.81 -53.60
C PRO A 247 -50.69 -2.09 -52.74
#